data_AF-A0AA50HTF2-F1
#
_entry.id   AF-A0AA50HTF2-F1
#
_cell.length_a   1.000
_cell.length_b   1.000
_cell.length_c   1.000
_cell.angle_alpha   90.00
_cell.angle_beta   90.00
_cell.angle_gamma   90.00
#
_symmetry.space_group_name_H-M   'P 1'
#
loop_
_entity.id
_entity.type
_entity.pdbx_description
1 polymer ?
#
loop_
_entity_poly.entity_id
_entity_poly.type
_entity_poly.pdbx_seq_one_letter_code
_entity_poly.pdbx_strand_id
1 'polypeptide(L)'
;MARVVQSNGWVVAFEPDWETLVIDSDQRGVTRAITNFWCDNFPSGWVGRYLFKYFRQAGLTDIAVDPITICLTEFELADKILDLSRTVEKISEQGTISQNDLTLWFKAIDQNDQAGEFFCAFTAFLVRGRKP
;
A
#
# COMPACT_ATOMS: atom_id res chain seq x y z
N MET A 1 12.82 19.35 0.79
CA MET A 1 14.17 18.89 1.17
C MET A 1 15.29 19.39 0.25
N ALA A 2 15.19 19.28 -1.08
CA ALA A 2 16.28 19.67 -2.01
C ALA A 2 16.81 21.12 -1.84
N ARG A 3 15.95 22.07 -1.45
CA ARG A 3 16.34 23.48 -1.18
C ARG A 3 17.36 23.63 -0.05
N VAL A 4 17.27 22.82 1.00
CA VAL A 4 18.02 23.02 2.25
C VAL A 4 19.20 22.07 2.42
N VAL A 5 19.25 20.96 1.69
CA VAL A 5 20.43 20.08 1.69
C VAL A 5 21.61 20.80 1.02
N GLN A 6 22.83 20.59 1.53
CA GLN A 6 24.05 21.13 0.91
C GLN A 6 24.31 20.51 -0.47
N SER A 7 25.08 21.20 -1.32
CA SER A 7 25.54 20.62 -2.59
C SER A 7 26.31 19.32 -2.34
N ASN A 8 26.17 18.37 -3.26
CA ASN A 8 26.60 16.98 -3.12
C ASN A 8 25.91 16.15 -2.02
N GLY A 9 24.98 16.73 -1.25
CA GLY A 9 24.23 16.00 -0.23
C GLY A 9 23.11 15.13 -0.81
N TRP A 10 22.69 14.13 -0.04
CA TRP A 10 21.64 13.19 -0.42
C TRP A 10 20.28 13.58 0.18
N VAL A 11 19.23 13.38 -0.61
CA VAL A 11 17.84 13.28 -0.14
C VAL A 11 17.42 11.83 -0.30
N VAL A 12 16.77 11.28 0.72
CA VAL A 12 16.24 9.92 0.73
C VAL A 12 14.78 9.98 1.18
N ALA A 13 13.91 9.27 0.49
CA ALA A 13 12.50 9.11 0.84
C ALA A 13 12.15 7.63 0.77
N PHE A 14 11.30 7.16 1.69
CA PHE A 14 10.78 5.80 1.69
C PHE A 14 9.27 5.90 1.88
N GLU A 15 8.52 5.57 0.84
CA GLU A 15 7.07 5.69 0.86
C GLU A 15 6.41 4.45 0.25
N PRO A 16 5.31 3.96 0.84
CA PRO A 16 4.47 2.93 0.25
C PRO A 16 3.77 3.40 -1.03
N ASP A 17 3.48 2.45 -1.90
CA ASP A 17 2.53 2.62 -2.99
C ASP A 17 1.31 1.73 -2.73
N TRP A 18 0.23 2.32 -2.26
CA TRP A 18 -0.89 1.57 -1.67
C TRP A 18 -1.69 0.75 -2.67
N GLU A 19 -1.65 1.08 -3.97
CA GLU A 19 -2.29 0.25 -5.02
C GLU A 19 -1.54 -1.06 -5.25
N THR A 20 -0.29 -1.16 -4.80
CA THR A 20 0.45 -2.44 -4.87
C THR A 20 0.02 -3.43 -3.79
N LEU A 21 -0.96 -3.09 -2.95
CA LEU A 21 -1.54 -4.01 -1.97
C LEU A 21 -2.26 -5.15 -2.68
N VAL A 22 -1.77 -6.36 -2.46
CA VAL A 22 -2.40 -7.62 -2.86
C VAL A 22 -2.77 -8.42 -1.62
N ILE A 23 -3.95 -9.02 -1.62
CA ILE A 23 -4.42 -9.93 -0.56
C ILE A 23 -4.85 -11.21 -1.27
N ASP A 24 -4.36 -12.35 -0.80
CA ASP A 24 -4.76 -13.65 -1.35
C ASP A 24 -6.19 -13.99 -0.95
N SER A 25 -7.04 -14.21 -1.95
CA SER A 25 -8.47 -14.50 -1.78
C SER A 25 -9.07 -14.98 -3.10
N ASP A 26 -9.91 -16.01 -3.03
CA ASP A 26 -10.71 -16.48 -4.17
C ASP A 26 -11.76 -15.46 -4.63
N GLN A 27 -12.12 -14.51 -3.76
CA GLN A 27 -13.09 -13.46 -4.03
C GLN A 27 -12.42 -12.23 -4.67
N ARG A 28 -11.86 -12.43 -5.88
CA ARG A 28 -11.04 -11.43 -6.59
C ARG A 28 -11.72 -10.07 -6.78
N GLY A 29 -13.01 -10.07 -7.12
CA GLY A 29 -13.77 -8.84 -7.37
C GLY A 29 -13.90 -7.98 -6.11
N VAL A 30 -14.31 -8.61 -5.00
CA VAL A 30 -14.45 -7.97 -3.69
C VAL A 30 -13.10 -7.48 -3.17
N THR A 31 -12.07 -8.33 -3.28
CA THR A 31 -10.69 -7.98 -2.87
C THR A 31 -10.16 -6.74 -3.59
N ARG A 32 -10.37 -6.65 -4.91
CA ARG A 32 -9.99 -5.46 -5.69
C ARG A 32 -10.75 -4.22 -5.26
N ALA A 33 -12.05 -4.34 -5.01
CA ALA A 33 -12.84 -3.20 -4.57
C ALA A 33 -12.40 -2.70 -3.18
N ILE A 34 -12.09 -3.61 -2.24
CA ILE A 34 -11.53 -3.26 -0.93
C ILE A 34 -10.16 -2.59 -1.05
N THR A 35 -9.23 -3.18 -1.79
CA THR A 35 -7.84 -2.66 -1.93
C THR A 35 -7.80 -1.33 -2.69
N ASN A 36 -8.61 -1.15 -3.73
CA ASN A 36 -8.75 0.13 -4.42
C ASN A 36 -9.36 1.19 -3.50
N PHE A 37 -10.44 0.84 -2.78
CA PHE A 37 -11.05 1.75 -1.82
C PHE A 37 -10.06 2.16 -0.73
N TRP A 38 -9.27 1.22 -0.21
CA TRP A 38 -8.19 1.51 0.72
C TRP A 38 -7.21 2.53 0.14
N CYS A 39 -6.66 2.25 -1.04
CA CYS A 39 -5.71 3.12 -1.73
C CYS A 39 -6.26 4.54 -1.94
N ASP A 40 -7.50 4.66 -2.38
CA ASP A 40 -8.13 5.93 -2.75
C ASP A 40 -8.57 6.77 -1.54
N ASN A 41 -8.56 6.20 -0.33
CA ASN A 41 -8.84 6.94 0.91
C ASN A 41 -7.59 7.64 1.51
N PHE A 42 -6.42 7.48 0.90
CA PHE A 42 -5.23 8.28 1.24
C PHE A 42 -5.16 9.55 0.40
N PRO A 43 -4.62 10.67 0.92
CA PRO A 43 -4.40 11.88 0.13
C PRO A 43 -3.58 11.63 -1.14
N SER A 44 -2.68 10.65 -1.11
CA SER A 44 -1.94 10.18 -2.28
C SER A 44 -1.65 8.68 -2.18
N GLY A 45 -2.59 7.86 -2.61
CA GLY A 45 -2.46 6.39 -2.70
C GLY A 45 -1.19 5.93 -3.43
N TRP A 46 -0.80 6.67 -4.47
CA TRP A 46 0.32 6.33 -5.37
C TRP A 46 1.59 7.16 -5.12
N VAL A 47 1.79 7.69 -3.91
CA VAL A 47 2.97 8.54 -3.64
C VAL A 47 4.30 7.81 -3.89
N GLY A 48 4.38 6.52 -3.57
CA GLY A 48 5.56 5.68 -3.76
C GLY A 48 6.09 5.71 -5.20
N ARG A 49 5.29 5.33 -6.21
CA ARG A 49 5.71 5.39 -7.63
C ARG A 49 6.01 6.80 -8.13
N TYR A 50 5.46 7.83 -7.48
CA TYR A 50 5.70 9.22 -7.87
C TYR A 50 7.03 9.78 -7.38
N LEU A 51 7.69 9.15 -6.39
CA LEU A 51 8.95 9.65 -5.82
C LEU A 51 10.03 9.85 -6.89
N PHE A 52 10.18 8.95 -7.86
CA PHE A 52 11.14 9.13 -8.96
C PHE A 52 10.90 10.44 -9.74
N LYS A 53 9.64 10.68 -10.13
CA LYS A 53 9.21 11.90 -10.82
C LYS A 53 9.46 13.13 -9.94
N TYR A 54 9.11 13.08 -8.66
CA TYR A 54 9.29 14.21 -7.74
C TYR A 54 10.75 14.54 -7.48
N PHE A 55 11.63 13.55 -7.39
CA PHE A 55 13.07 13.77 -7.26
C PHE A 55 13.65 14.45 -8.51
N ARG A 56 13.24 14.00 -9.70
CA ARG A 56 13.62 14.65 -10.97
C ARG A 56 13.14 16.10 -11.04
N GLN A 57 11.88 16.35 -10.71
CA GLN A 57 11.30 17.69 -10.70
C GLN A 57 11.96 18.62 -9.67
N ALA A 58 12.47 18.07 -8.56
CA ALA A 58 13.21 18.81 -7.55
C ALA A 58 14.68 19.11 -7.93
N GLY A 59 15.13 18.73 -9.12
CA GLY A 59 16.49 18.98 -9.61
C GLY A 59 17.55 18.05 -9.00
N LEU A 60 17.15 16.94 -8.36
CA LEU A 60 18.09 15.94 -7.87
C LEU A 60 18.65 15.11 -9.04
N THR A 61 19.89 14.68 -8.87
CA THR A 61 20.66 13.84 -9.81
C THR A 61 21.01 12.51 -9.15
N ASP A 62 21.71 11.60 -9.85
CA ASP A 62 22.10 10.28 -9.32
C ASP A 62 20.94 9.53 -8.66
N ILE A 63 19.75 9.59 -9.26
CA ILE A 63 18.52 9.05 -8.66
C ILE A 63 18.53 7.53 -8.80
N ALA A 64 18.38 6.85 -7.65
CA ALA A 64 18.18 5.41 -7.57
C ALA A 64 16.85 5.11 -6.87
N VAL A 65 16.20 4.02 -7.29
CA VAL A 65 14.92 3.54 -6.78
C VAL A 65 15.08 2.08 -6.41
N ASP A 66 14.85 1.75 -5.15
CA ASP A 66 14.92 0.39 -4.61
C ASP A 66 13.52 0.00 -4.11
N PRO A 67 12.80 -0.91 -4.81
CA PRO A 67 11.51 -1.41 -4.34
C PRO A 67 11.70 -2.41 -3.18
N ILE A 68 10.92 -2.24 -2.12
CA ILE A 68 10.89 -3.10 -0.94
C ILE A 68 9.48 -3.63 -0.78
N THR A 69 9.27 -4.90 -1.07
CA THR A 69 7.98 -5.58 -0.87
C THR A 69 7.91 -6.10 0.56
N ILE A 70 6.86 -5.70 1.26
CA ILE A 70 6.52 -6.13 2.62
C ILE A 70 5.47 -7.21 2.48
N CYS A 71 5.76 -8.40 2.98
CA CYS A 71 4.84 -9.53 3.01
C CYS A 71 4.36 -9.77 4.44
N LEU A 72 3.07 -9.99 4.62
CA LEU A 72 2.44 -10.32 5.90
C LEU A 72 1.69 -11.65 5.74
N THR A 73 1.91 -12.56 6.68
CA THR A 73 1.35 -13.92 6.68
C THR A 73 0.47 -14.18 7.90
N GLU A 74 0.19 -13.15 8.70
CA GLU A 74 -0.70 -13.19 9.85
C GLU A 74 -1.73 -12.07 9.69
N PHE A 75 -3.02 -12.41 9.71
CA PHE A 75 -4.08 -11.45 9.48
C PHE A 75 -4.14 -10.39 10.59
N GLU A 76 -3.92 -10.77 11.85
CA GLU A 76 -3.92 -9.82 12.97
C GLU A 76 -2.86 -8.72 12.79
N LEU A 77 -1.67 -9.07 12.29
CA LEU A 77 -0.62 -8.10 12.00
C LEU A 77 -0.96 -7.25 10.78
N ALA A 78 -1.51 -7.87 9.73
CA ALA A 78 -1.98 -7.15 8.56
C ALA A 78 -3.04 -6.12 8.90
N ASP A 79 -4.03 -6.47 9.71
CA ASP A 79 -5.11 -5.57 10.10
C ASP A 79 -4.61 -4.40 10.95
N LYS A 80 -3.65 -4.64 11.85
CA LYS A 80 -3.01 -3.56 12.63
C LYS A 80 -2.23 -2.55 11.78
N ILE A 81 -1.69 -2.98 10.64
CA ILE A 81 -0.88 -2.13 9.74
C ILE A 81 -1.75 -1.45 8.68
N LEU A 82 -2.76 -2.16 8.19
CA LEU A 82 -3.53 -1.81 6.99
C LEU A 82 -5.01 -1.49 7.28
N ASP A 83 -5.45 -1.48 8.55
CA ASP A 83 -6.83 -1.27 8.99
C ASP A 83 -7.89 -1.90 8.04
N LEU A 84 -7.69 -3.14 7.62
CA LEU A 84 -8.54 -3.82 6.63
C LEU A 84 -9.97 -3.94 7.16
N SER A 85 -10.13 -4.20 8.46
CA SER A 85 -11.43 -4.35 9.07
C SER A 85 -12.25 -3.07 9.03
N ARG A 86 -11.62 -1.96 9.40
CA ARG A 86 -12.23 -0.64 9.32
C ARG A 86 -12.55 -0.23 7.88
N THR A 87 -11.75 -0.69 6.93
CA THR A 87 -11.96 -0.42 5.50
C THR A 87 -13.18 -1.13 4.97
N VAL A 88 -13.39 -2.39 5.39
CA VAL A 88 -14.59 -3.15 5.05
C VAL A 88 -15.85 -2.53 5.67
N GLU A 89 -15.77 -2.01 6.90
CA GLU A 89 -16.88 -1.26 7.48
C GLU A 89 -17.26 -0.04 6.63
N LYS A 90 -16.27 0.80 6.27
CA LYS A 90 -16.50 2.00 5.45
C LYS A 90 -17.03 1.69 4.05
N ILE A 91 -16.52 0.66 3.37
CA ILE A 91 -17.00 0.32 2.02
C ILE A 91 -18.41 -0.28 2.09
N SER A 92 -18.76 -0.97 3.19
CA SER A 92 -20.12 -1.45 3.43
C SER A 92 -21.12 -0.29 3.54
N GLU A 93 -20.75 0.82 4.19
CA GLU A 93 -21.60 2.01 4.32
C GLU A 93 -21.93 2.67 2.97
N GLN A 94 -21.08 2.48 1.95
CA GLN A 94 -21.31 3.02 0.60
C GLN A 94 -22.29 2.17 -0.23
N GLY A 95 -22.55 0.92 0.17
CA GLY A 95 -23.46 0.02 -0.54
C GLY A 95 -22.97 -0.45 -1.93
N THR A 96 -21.73 -0.13 -2.32
CA THR A 96 -21.14 -0.55 -3.61
C THR A 96 -20.89 -2.06 -3.67
N ILE A 97 -20.70 -2.70 -2.52
CA ILE A 97 -20.55 -4.15 -2.36
C ILE A 97 -21.62 -4.63 -1.39
N SER A 98 -22.23 -5.79 -1.66
CA SER A 98 -23.24 -6.32 -0.76
C SER A 98 -22.64 -6.72 0.59
N GLN A 99 -23.39 -6.52 1.67
CA GLN A 99 -22.96 -6.94 3.00
C GLN A 99 -22.68 -8.45 3.08
N ASN A 100 -23.41 -9.25 2.29
CA ASN A 100 -23.19 -10.69 2.18
C ASN A 100 -21.81 -11.01 1.56
N ASP A 101 -21.43 -10.31 0.49
CA ASP A 101 -20.13 -10.51 -0.16
C ASP A 101 -18.98 -10.10 0.78
N LEU A 102 -19.12 -8.99 1.52
CA LEU A 102 -18.13 -8.57 2.51
C LEU A 102 -17.99 -9.58 3.66
N THR A 103 -19.12 -10.13 4.12
CA THR A 103 -19.12 -11.16 5.17
C THR A 103 -18.45 -12.45 4.68
N LEU A 104 -18.75 -12.88 3.45
CA LEU A 104 -18.11 -14.04 2.85
C LEU A 104 -16.61 -13.82 2.64
N TRP A 105 -16.21 -12.62 2.22
CA TRP A 105 -14.82 -12.25 2.03
C TRP A 105 -14.04 -12.36 3.35
N PHE A 106 -14.54 -11.74 4.40
CA PHE A 106 -13.92 -11.78 5.72
C PHE A 106 -13.81 -13.20 6.29
N LYS A 107 -14.88 -13.98 6.15
CA LYS A 107 -14.87 -15.38 6.59
C LYS A 107 -13.79 -16.18 5.88
N ALA A 108 -13.56 -15.95 4.59
CA ALA A 108 -12.50 -16.61 3.85
C ALA A 108 -11.10 -16.19 4.35
N ILE A 109 -10.90 -14.91 4.68
CA ILE A 109 -9.65 -14.42 5.27
C ILE A 109 -9.38 -15.07 6.63
N ASP A 110 -10.37 -15.12 7.53
CA ASP A 110 -10.25 -15.77 8.84
C ASP A 110 -9.95 -17.27 8.70
N GLN A 111 -10.60 -17.95 7.75
CA GLN A 111 -10.33 -19.37 7.45
C GLN A 111 -8.89 -19.59 6.96
N ASN A 112 -8.41 -18.73 6.05
CA ASN A 112 -7.03 -18.81 5.55
C ASN A 112 -6.01 -18.53 6.66
N ASP A 113 -6.27 -17.56 7.54
CA ASP A 113 -5.40 -17.25 8.67
C ASP A 113 -5.33 -18.41 9.67
N GLN A 114 -6.48 -19.01 10.03
CA GLN A 114 -6.54 -20.20 10.88
C GLN A 114 -5.82 -21.41 10.28
N ALA A 115 -5.77 -21.51 8.95
CA ALA A 115 -5.03 -22.55 8.23
C ALA A 115 -3.53 -22.24 8.10
N GLY A 116 -3.06 -21.04 8.47
CA GLY A 116 -1.69 -20.57 8.22
C GLY A 116 -1.40 -20.27 6.74
N GLU A 117 -2.45 -20.02 5.96
CA GLU A 117 -2.41 -19.77 4.51
C GLU A 117 -2.72 -18.30 4.16
N PHE A 118 -2.97 -17.44 5.16
CA PHE A 118 -3.15 -16.01 4.91
C PHE A 118 -1.89 -15.39 4.30
N PHE A 119 -2.10 -14.56 3.28
CA PHE A 119 -1.02 -13.81 2.65
C PHE A 119 -1.51 -12.46 2.14
N CYS A 120 -0.78 -11.40 2.45
CA CYS A 120 -0.86 -10.15 1.73
C CYS A 120 0.52 -9.53 1.53
N ALA A 121 0.65 -8.67 0.52
CA ALA A 121 1.88 -7.94 0.29
C ALA A 121 1.61 -6.55 -0.28
N PHE A 122 2.51 -5.60 -0.02
CA PHE A 122 2.54 -4.30 -0.67
C PHE A 122 3.98 -3.84 -0.85
N THR A 123 4.22 -2.91 -1.76
CA THR A 123 5.56 -2.41 -2.09
C THR A 123 5.72 -0.96 -1.66
N ALA A 124 6.81 -0.69 -0.96
CA ALA A 124 7.30 0.65 -0.71
C ALA A 124 8.55 0.93 -1.54
N PHE A 125 8.75 2.17 -1.94
CA PHE A 125 9.87 2.58 -2.77
C PHE A 125 10.83 3.42 -1.96
N LEU A 126 12.07 2.94 -1.80
CA LEU A 126 13.19 3.72 -1.29
C LEU A 126 13.81 4.47 -2.45
N VAL A 127 13.71 5.80 -2.44
CA VAL A 127 14.27 6.65 -3.50
C VAL A 127 15.32 7.57 -2.90
N ARG A 128 16.50 7.58 -3.50
CA ARG A 128 17.58 8.51 -3.17
C ARG A 128 17.95 9.35 -4.37
N GLY A 129 18.41 10.57 -4.13
CA GLY A 129 18.94 11.47 -5.15
C GLY A 129 19.86 12.51 -4.54
N ARG A 130 20.82 12.97 -5.34
CA ARG A 130 21.89 13.86 -4.93
C ARG A 130 21.63 15.28 -5.41
N LYS A 131 21.82 16.28 -4.53
CA LYS A 131 21.81 17.67 -4.92
C LYS A 131 23.11 17.98 -5.67
N PRO A 132 23.05 18.57 -6.88
CA PRO A 132 24.23 19.09 -7.55
C PRO A 132 25.05 20.06 -6.68
#